data_AF-A0A9E4NMG8-F1
#
_entry.id   AF-A0A9E4NMG8-F1
#
_cell.length_a   1.000
_cell.length_b   1.000
_cell.length_c   1.000
_cell.angle_alpha   90.00
_cell.angle_beta   90.00
_cell.angle_gamma   90.00
#
_symmetry.space_group_name_H-M   'P 1'
#
loop_
_entity.id
_entity.type
_entity.pdbx_description
1 polymer ?
#
loop_
_entity_poly.entity_id
_entity_poly.type
_entity_poly.pdbx_seq_one_letter_code
_entity_poly.pdbx_strand_id
1 'polypeptide(L)'
;MPPTSAIAGFEEGEAANRKGDRDAAFAEYQAAALAGDSRAYGKLGSMYLYGLGTKRDYSMAYVWFGLSKESGDKYGEGFQQTAASVMSAEEVRQAEILLNDYRKKLAGP
;
A
#
# COMPACT_ATOMS: atom_id res chain seq x y z
N MET A 1 15.66 -21.33 17.33
CA MET A 1 14.87 -21.87 16.20
C MET A 1 14.63 -20.72 15.24
N PRO A 2 15.07 -20.79 13.97
CA PRO A 2 14.66 -19.80 12.99
C PRO A 2 13.18 -20.08 12.63
N PRO A 3 12.28 -19.09 12.57
CA PRO A 3 10.95 -19.32 12.04
C PRO A 3 11.05 -19.73 10.57
N THR A 4 10.40 -20.85 10.27
CA THR A 4 10.28 -21.52 8.96
C THR A 4 9.28 -20.77 8.07
N SER A 5 9.56 -20.74 6.76
CA SER A 5 8.68 -20.31 5.64
C SER A 5 8.61 -18.80 5.40
N ALA A 6 9.21 -18.23 4.35
CA ALA A 6 8.76 -18.20 2.95
C ALA A 6 8.00 -16.88 2.63
N ILE A 7 8.69 -15.95 1.96
CA ILE A 7 8.23 -14.64 1.44
C ILE A 7 7.97 -13.62 2.57
N ALA A 8 8.72 -12.50 2.58
CA ALA A 8 8.38 -11.32 3.40
C ALA A 8 6.91 -10.96 3.14
N GLY A 9 6.07 -11.12 4.16
CA GLY A 9 4.68 -11.50 3.96
C GLY A 9 3.70 -10.62 4.69
N PHE A 10 2.51 -10.51 4.14
CA PHE A 10 1.38 -9.81 4.74
C PHE A 10 1.12 -10.21 6.21
N GLU A 11 1.44 -11.45 6.58
CA GLU A 11 1.24 -11.98 7.94
C GLU A 11 2.22 -11.38 8.96
N GLU A 12 3.48 -11.18 8.56
CA GLU A 12 4.51 -10.50 9.35
C GLU A 12 4.13 -9.04 9.55
N GLY A 13 3.64 -8.38 8.49
CA GLY A 13 3.11 -7.03 8.56
C GLY A 13 1.95 -6.92 9.55
N GLU A 14 1.02 -7.86 9.52
CA GLU A 14 -0.10 -7.92 10.48
C GLU A 14 0.38 -8.21 11.90
N ALA A 15 1.37 -9.09 12.10
CA ALA A 15 1.94 -9.38 13.39
C ALA A 15 2.68 -8.18 14.00
N ALA A 16 3.50 -7.48 13.21
CA ALA A 16 4.17 -6.25 13.61
C ALA A 16 3.16 -5.14 13.95
N ASN A 17 2.13 -4.99 13.12
CA ASN A 17 1.07 -4.01 13.33
C ASN A 17 0.29 -4.26 14.63
N ARG A 18 -0.02 -5.53 14.96
CA ARG A 18 -0.65 -5.91 16.24
C ARG A 18 0.23 -5.61 17.45
N LYS A 19 1.56 -5.65 17.29
CA LYS A 19 2.52 -5.28 18.34
C LYS A 19 2.71 -3.77 18.47
N GLY A 20 2.09 -2.97 17.60
CA GLY A 20 2.29 -1.53 17.53
C GLY A 20 3.58 -1.10 16.83
N ASP A 21 4.34 -2.04 16.27
CA ASP A 21 5.55 -1.76 15.50
C ASP A 21 5.16 -1.37 14.08
N ARG A 22 4.96 -0.07 13.87
CA ARG A 22 4.51 0.47 12.59
C ARG A 22 5.64 0.47 11.56
N ASP A 23 6.89 0.66 11.96
CA ASP A 23 8.03 0.69 11.04
C ASP A 23 8.24 -0.70 10.43
N ALA A 24 8.24 -1.75 11.27
CA ALA A 24 8.33 -3.12 10.78
C ALA A 24 7.10 -3.51 9.94
N ALA A 25 5.89 -3.14 10.38
CA ALA A 25 4.69 -3.40 9.61
C ALA A 25 4.73 -2.77 8.22
N PHE A 26 5.23 -1.53 8.12
CA PHE A 26 5.38 -0.82 6.85
C PHE A 26 6.31 -1.57 5.92
N ALA A 27 7.49 -1.99 6.41
CA ALA A 27 8.47 -2.71 5.62
C ALA A 27 7.90 -4.03 5.06
N GLU A 28 7.18 -4.79 5.89
CA GLU A 28 6.59 -6.07 5.48
C GLU A 28 5.43 -5.89 4.48
N TYR A 29 4.52 -4.94 4.71
CA TYR A 29 3.46 -4.66 3.73
C TYR A 29 4.03 -4.10 2.42
N GLN A 30 5.09 -3.30 2.49
CA GLN A 30 5.76 -2.81 1.28
C GLN A 30 6.36 -3.96 0.48
N ALA A 31 7.04 -4.90 1.14
CA ALA A 31 7.60 -6.08 0.49
C ALA A 31 6.50 -6.94 -0.14
N ALA A 32 5.42 -7.22 0.60
CA ALA A 32 4.30 -8.02 0.12
C ALA A 32 3.58 -7.37 -1.07
N ALA A 33 3.33 -6.06 -1.00
CA ALA A 33 2.72 -5.31 -2.10
C ALA A 33 3.60 -5.30 -3.36
N LEU A 34 4.92 -5.13 -3.20
CA LEU A 34 5.86 -5.19 -4.33
C LEU A 34 6.00 -6.60 -4.93
N ALA A 35 5.69 -7.64 -4.15
CA ALA A 35 5.60 -9.01 -4.63
C ALA A 35 4.25 -9.34 -5.31
N GLY A 36 3.32 -8.37 -5.38
CA GLY A 36 2.01 -8.55 -6.01
C GLY A 36 0.92 -9.08 -5.08
N ASP A 37 1.17 -9.16 -3.77
CA ASP A 37 0.14 -9.55 -2.79
C ASP A 37 -0.88 -8.44 -2.61
N SER A 38 -2.05 -8.61 -3.22
CA SER A 38 -3.11 -7.61 -3.20
C SER A 38 -3.65 -7.30 -1.80
N ARG A 39 -3.51 -8.22 -0.85
CA ARG A 39 -3.93 -8.01 0.54
C ARG A 39 -3.16 -6.87 1.19
N ALA A 40 -1.91 -6.65 0.77
CA ALA A 40 -1.05 -5.60 1.31
C ALA A 40 -1.35 -4.20 0.76
N TYR A 41 -2.01 -4.07 -0.40
CA TYR A 41 -2.26 -2.77 -1.04
C TYR A 41 -3.06 -1.82 -0.14
N GLY A 42 -4.20 -2.27 0.40
CA GLY A 42 -5.02 -1.43 1.27
C GLY A 42 -4.33 -1.06 2.59
N LYS A 43 -3.53 -1.98 3.15
CA LYS A 43 -2.74 -1.74 4.36
C LYS A 43 -1.67 -0.69 4.12
N LEU A 44 -0.89 -0.86 3.07
CA LEU A 44 0.19 0.05 2.70
C LEU A 44 -0.36 1.44 2.35
N GLY A 45 -1.47 1.53 1.61
CA GLY A 45 -2.16 2.79 1.33
C GLY A 45 -2.58 3.51 2.61
N SER A 46 -3.11 2.78 3.60
CA SER A 46 -3.49 3.36 4.90
C SER A 46 -2.29 3.87 5.68
N MET A 47 -1.15 3.17 5.60
CA MET A 47 0.08 3.61 6.26
C MET A 47 0.63 4.90 5.67
N TYR A 48 0.60 5.06 4.35
CA TYR A 48 0.92 6.33 3.71
C TYR A 48 -0.10 7.43 4.00
N LEU A 49 -1.40 7.11 4.09
CA LEU A 49 -2.46 8.08 4.40
C LEU A 49 -2.31 8.68 5.80
N TYR A 50 -1.99 7.84 6.79
CA TYR A 50 -1.90 8.22 8.20
C TYR A 50 -0.46 8.51 8.67
N GLY A 51 0.56 8.22 7.85
CA GLY A 51 1.97 8.32 8.26
C GLY A 51 2.35 7.30 9.33
N LEU A 52 1.87 6.06 9.19
CA LEU A 52 2.20 4.97 10.11
C LEU A 52 3.44 4.25 9.60
N GLY A 53 4.53 4.28 10.36
CA GLY A 53 5.77 3.61 9.96
C GLY A 53 6.49 4.25 8.77
N THR A 54 5.97 5.39 8.32
CA THR A 54 6.48 6.16 7.19
C THR A 54 5.99 7.60 7.30
N LYS A 55 6.53 8.49 6.45
CA LYS A 55 5.98 9.84 6.31
C LYS A 55 4.67 9.78 5.56
N ARG A 56 3.74 10.65 5.94
CA ARG A 56 2.46 10.79 5.25
C ARG A 56 2.69 11.22 3.80
N ASP A 57 2.13 10.45 2.88
CA ASP A 57 2.24 10.67 1.44
C ASP A 57 0.91 10.31 0.78
N TYR A 58 0.13 11.34 0.43
CA TYR A 58 -1.18 11.15 -0.16
C TYR A 58 -1.10 10.61 -1.59
N SER A 59 -0.02 10.90 -2.32
CA SER A 59 0.19 10.39 -3.68
C SER A 59 0.42 8.88 -3.65
N MET A 60 1.30 8.41 -2.76
CA MET A 60 1.51 6.97 -2.57
C MET A 60 0.26 6.28 -2.01
N ALA A 61 -0.46 6.92 -1.08
CA ALA A 61 -1.74 6.40 -0.60
C ALA A 61 -2.73 6.21 -1.76
N TYR A 62 -2.90 7.22 -2.62
CA TYR A 62 -3.76 7.15 -3.81
C TYR A 62 -3.37 5.98 -4.72
N VAL A 63 -2.08 5.78 -4.98
CA VAL A 63 -1.57 4.66 -5.80
C VAL A 63 -1.94 3.31 -5.21
N TRP A 64 -1.59 3.06 -3.94
CA TRP A 64 -1.84 1.76 -3.33
C TRP A 64 -3.33 1.47 -3.16
N PHE A 65 -4.15 2.48 -2.89
CA PHE A 65 -5.61 2.33 -2.86
C PHE A 65 -6.20 2.07 -4.24
N GLY A 66 -5.65 2.69 -5.31
CA GLY A 66 -6.03 2.39 -6.69
C GLY A 66 -5.75 0.92 -7.06
N LEU A 67 -4.57 0.40 -6.70
CA LEU A 67 -4.22 -1.00 -6.92
C LEU A 67 -5.11 -1.96 -6.09
N SER A 68 -5.41 -1.58 -4.84
CA SER A 68 -6.36 -2.31 -3.98
C SER A 68 -7.73 -2.40 -4.66
N LYS A 69 -8.26 -1.28 -5.17
CA LYS A 69 -9.53 -1.24 -5.92
C LYS A 69 -9.52 -2.16 -7.14
N GLU A 70 -8.45 -2.14 -7.94
CA GLU A 70 -8.32 -3.01 -9.12
C GLU A 70 -8.28 -4.49 -8.77
N SER A 71 -7.71 -4.84 -7.61
CA SER A 71 -7.64 -6.22 -7.12
C SER A 71 -8.96 -6.75 -6.53
N GLY A 72 -10.02 -5.96 -6.54
CA GLY A 72 -11.34 -6.32 -5.99
C GLY A 72 -11.48 -6.08 -4.48
N ASP A 73 -10.47 -5.47 -3.85
CA ASP A 73 -10.54 -5.07 -2.46
C ASP A 73 -11.37 -3.78 -2.32
N LYS A 74 -12.54 -3.91 -1.69
CA LYS A 74 -13.50 -2.83 -1.47
C LYS A 74 -13.00 -1.75 -0.51
N TYR A 75 -11.92 -2.00 0.22
CA TYR A 75 -11.30 -0.96 1.06
C TYR A 75 -10.64 0.13 0.21
N GLY A 76 -10.13 -0.18 -0.99
CA GLY A 76 -9.38 0.76 -1.83
C GLY A 76 -10.18 1.99 -2.30
N GLU A 77 -11.43 1.80 -2.72
CA GLU A 77 -12.20 2.87 -3.39
C GLU A 77 -12.49 4.08 -2.48
N GLY A 78 -12.93 3.86 -1.24
CA GLY A 78 -13.26 4.95 -0.31
C GLY A 78 -12.03 5.75 0.12
N PHE A 79 -10.91 5.06 0.34
CA PHE A 79 -9.68 5.73 0.80
C PHE A 79 -8.90 6.38 -0.35
N GLN A 80 -8.99 5.88 -1.58
CA GLN A 80 -8.39 6.56 -2.75
C GLN A 80 -9.01 7.95 -2.95
N GLN A 81 -10.33 8.06 -2.88
CA GLN A 81 -11.02 9.36 -3.00
C GLN A 81 -10.69 10.27 -1.82
N THR A 82 -10.52 9.71 -0.62
CA THR A 82 -10.06 10.46 0.56
C THR A 82 -8.67 11.05 0.33
N ALA A 83 -7.72 10.26 -0.17
CA ALA A 83 -6.38 10.73 -0.52
C ALA A 83 -6.44 11.83 -1.60
N ALA A 84 -7.25 11.63 -2.64
CA ALA A 84 -7.43 12.62 -3.70
C ALA A 84 -8.01 13.95 -3.21
N SER A 85 -8.91 13.92 -2.21
CA SER A 85 -9.60 15.12 -1.72
C SER A 85 -8.69 16.15 -1.05
N VAL A 86 -7.51 15.71 -0.57
CA VAL A 86 -6.52 16.56 0.09
C VAL A 86 -5.34 16.91 -0.82
N MET A 87 -5.35 16.43 -2.07
CA MET A 87 -4.34 16.68 -3.08
C MET A 87 -4.80 17.76 -4.06
N SER A 88 -3.84 18.47 -4.66
CA SER A 88 -4.11 19.34 -5.81
C SER A 88 -4.41 18.53 -7.07
N ALA A 89 -5.08 19.16 -8.04
CA ALA A 89 -5.35 18.51 -9.33
C ALA A 89 -4.08 18.05 -10.07
N GLU A 90 -2.95 18.72 -9.84
CA GLU A 90 -1.66 18.29 -10.39
C GLU A 90 -1.13 17.05 -9.68
N GLU A 91 -1.15 17.03 -8.34
CA GLU A 91 -0.72 15.87 -7.57
C GLU A 91 -1.57 14.64 -7.88
N VAL A 92 -2.88 14.81 -8.09
CA VAL A 92 -3.76 13.70 -8.52
C VAL A 92 -3.34 13.17 -9.89
N ARG A 93 -3.08 14.05 -10.87
CA ARG A 93 -2.57 13.63 -12.19
C ARG A 93 -1.26 12.86 -12.10
N GLN A 94 -0.32 13.35 -11.28
CA GLN A 94 0.97 12.68 -11.09
C GLN A 94 0.79 11.31 -10.40
N ALA A 95 -0.10 11.22 -9.41
CA ALA A 95 -0.40 9.96 -8.73
C ALA A 95 -1.11 8.95 -9.66
N GLU A 96 -1.96 9.40 -10.58
CA GLU A 96 -2.56 8.55 -11.62
C GLU A 96 -1.52 7.99 -12.58
N ILE A 97 -0.54 8.80 -13.01
CA ILE A 97 0.58 8.33 -13.82
C ILE A 97 1.36 7.27 -13.04
N LEU A 98 1.70 7.56 -11.79
CA LEU A 98 2.43 6.64 -10.92
C LEU A 98 1.67 5.33 -10.69
N LEU A 99 0.35 5.40 -10.50
CA LEU A 99 -0.52 4.23 -10.39
C LEU A 99 -0.42 3.33 -11.62
N ASN A 100 -0.49 3.91 -12.82
CA ASN A 100 -0.37 3.16 -14.06
C ASN A 100 1.02 2.50 -14.21
N ASP A 101 2.08 3.16 -13.74
CA ASP A 101 3.43 2.60 -13.76
C ASP A 101 3.56 1.42 -12.80
N TYR A 102 3.07 1.54 -11.57
CA TYR A 102 3.04 0.44 -10.61
C TYR A 102 2.16 -0.71 -11.10
N ARG A 103 1.02 -0.43 -11.70
CA ARG A 103 0.14 -1.43 -12.30
C ARG A 103 0.89 -2.27 -13.34
N LYS A 104 1.60 -1.63 -14.26
CA LYS A 104 2.41 -2.34 -15.27
C LYS A 104 3.54 -3.14 -14.63
N LYS A 105 4.22 -2.57 -13.64
CA LYS A 105 5.32 -3.22 -12.91
C LYS A 105 4.84 -4.49 -12.18
N LEU A 106 3.67 -4.44 -11.58
CA LEU A 106 3.09 -5.55 -10.80
C LEU A 106 2.33 -6.56 -11.66
N ALA A 107 1.94 -6.20 -12.89
CA ALA A 107 1.29 -7.12 -13.83
C ALA A 107 2.23 -8.19 -14.42
N GLY A 108 3.56 -8.02 -14.32
CA GLY A 108 4.56 -8.92 -14.90
C GLY A 108 4.58 -8.92 -16.45
N PRO A 109 5.67 -9.40 -17.08
CA PRO A 109 5.74 -9.63 -18.54
C PRO A 109 4.87 -10.82 -19.01
#